data_AF-B5DF39-F1
#
_entry.id   AF-B5DF39-F1
#
_cell.length_a   1.000
_cell.length_b   1.000
_cell.length_c   1.000
_cell.angle_alpha   90.00
_cell.angle_beta   90.00
_cell.angle_gamma   90.00
#
_symmetry.space_group_name_H-M   'P 1'
#
loop_
_entity.id
_entity.type
_entity.pdbx_description
1 polymer ?
#
loop_
_entity_poly.entity_id
_entity_poly.type
_entity_poly.pdbx_seq_one_letter_code
_entity_poly.pdbx_strand_id
1 'polypeptide(L)'
;VPFLMHDTTLRRTTNVEQVFPELARRPAAMLNWTSLQRLNAGQWFLKTDPFWTASSLSPSDHREVENQSICSLAELLELAKGNATLLLNLRDPPHDHPYRGSFLNITLEAVLRSGFPQHQVMWLFNRQRPLVRKMAPGFQQTSGSKEAIASLRRGHIQKLNLHYTQVSHQELRDYASWNLSVNLYTVNAPWLFSLLWCAGVPSVTSDNSHTLSRVPSPLWIMPPDEYCLMWVTADLISFSLIIGIFVLQKWRLGGIRSYNPEQIMLSAAVRRTSRDVSIMKEKLIFSEISDGVEVSDELSVCSDSSYDTYANSTVTPMGPQSAGSRAKTFTEQGGH
;
A
#
# COMPACT_ATOMS: atom_id res chain seq x y z
N VAL A 1 -15.14 -16.90 29.87
CA VAL A 1 -14.46 -17.52 28.70
C VAL A 1 -13.57 -16.46 28.06
N PRO A 2 -12.27 -16.69 27.82
CA PRO A 2 -11.44 -15.78 27.03
C PRO A 2 -11.86 -15.84 25.55
N PHE A 3 -12.00 -14.69 24.89
CA PHE A 3 -12.47 -14.58 23.51
C PHE A 3 -11.77 -13.44 22.75
N LEU A 4 -11.94 -13.43 21.44
CA LEU A 4 -11.25 -12.53 20.53
C LEU A 4 -12.10 -11.30 20.24
N MET A 5 -11.62 -10.13 20.66
CA MET A 5 -12.23 -8.85 20.34
C MET A 5 -11.19 -7.73 20.39
N HIS A 6 -11.06 -6.97 19.30
CA HIS A 6 -10.15 -5.82 19.25
C HIS A 6 -10.70 -4.61 20.03
N ASP A 7 -12.01 -4.36 19.94
CA ASP A 7 -12.62 -3.15 20.47
C ASP A 7 -13.08 -3.32 21.93
N THR A 8 -13.31 -2.22 22.64
CA THR A 8 -13.83 -2.28 24.02
C THR A 8 -15.32 -2.67 24.04
N THR A 9 -16.06 -2.33 22.98
CA THR A 9 -17.49 -2.65 22.80
C THR A 9 -17.71 -3.43 21.51
N LEU A 10 -18.89 -4.01 21.33
CA LEU A 10 -19.20 -4.90 20.21
C LEU A 10 -19.81 -4.17 19.00
N ARG A 11 -20.01 -2.84 19.09
CA ARG A 11 -20.82 -2.04 18.14
C ARG A 11 -20.30 -2.05 16.71
N ARG A 12 -18.97 -2.00 16.51
CA ARG A 12 -18.37 -1.86 15.18
C ARG A 12 -18.37 -3.17 14.41
N THR A 13 -18.19 -4.30 15.11
CA THR A 13 -17.86 -5.59 14.52
C THR A 13 -18.92 -6.67 14.76
N THR A 14 -20.11 -6.31 15.25
CA THR A 14 -21.20 -7.26 15.46
C THR A 14 -22.58 -6.64 15.26
N ASN A 15 -23.63 -7.48 15.18
CA ASN A 15 -25.03 -7.05 15.18
C ASN A 15 -25.62 -6.76 16.59
N VAL A 16 -24.80 -6.46 17.61
CA VAL A 16 -25.26 -6.26 19.01
C VAL A 16 -26.37 -5.22 19.15
N GLU A 17 -26.38 -4.16 18.33
CA GLU A 17 -27.43 -3.13 18.38
C GLU A 17 -28.81 -3.63 17.94
N GLN A 18 -28.86 -4.70 17.15
CA GLN A 18 -30.09 -5.33 16.68
C GLN A 18 -30.60 -6.39 17.67
N VAL A 19 -29.68 -7.20 18.22
CA VAL A 19 -30.03 -8.34 19.08
C VAL A 19 -30.18 -7.93 20.56
N PHE A 20 -29.31 -7.03 21.04
CA PHE A 20 -29.25 -6.58 22.44
C PHE A 20 -28.92 -5.08 22.54
N PRO A 21 -29.81 -4.17 22.08
CA PRO A 21 -29.54 -2.72 22.02
C PRO A 21 -29.05 -2.11 23.34
N GLU A 22 -29.61 -2.54 24.47
CA GLU A 22 -29.23 -2.09 25.82
C GLU A 22 -27.78 -2.48 26.20
N LEU A 23 -27.27 -3.58 25.64
CA LEU A 23 -25.91 -4.08 25.91
C LEU A 23 -24.88 -3.52 24.93
N ALA A 24 -25.29 -2.89 23.83
CA ALA A 24 -24.39 -2.45 22.76
C ALA A 24 -23.26 -1.52 23.23
N ARG A 25 -23.54 -0.65 24.22
CA ARG A 25 -22.54 0.26 24.81
C ARG A 25 -21.74 -0.33 25.98
N ARG A 26 -22.11 -1.51 26.50
CA ARG A 26 -21.36 -2.15 27.58
C ARG A 26 -20.00 -2.67 27.06
N PRO A 27 -18.96 -2.73 27.92
CA PRO A 27 -17.71 -3.38 27.55
C PRO A 27 -17.96 -4.85 27.19
N ALA A 28 -17.37 -5.33 26.09
CA ALA A 28 -17.56 -6.68 25.58
C ALA A 28 -17.29 -7.77 26.64
N ALA A 29 -16.26 -7.55 27.49
CA ALA A 29 -15.88 -8.44 28.57
C ALA A 29 -16.96 -8.61 29.67
N MET A 30 -17.93 -7.69 29.77
CA MET A 30 -19.02 -7.76 30.76
C MET A 30 -20.25 -8.55 30.28
N LEU A 31 -20.23 -9.08 29.04
CA LEU A 31 -21.32 -9.89 28.51
C LEU A 31 -21.06 -11.38 28.74
N ASN A 32 -22.14 -12.12 29.01
CA ASN A 32 -22.08 -13.58 29.14
C ASN A 32 -21.73 -14.23 27.81
N TRP A 33 -20.95 -15.32 27.87
CA TRP A 33 -20.55 -16.07 26.67
C TRP A 33 -21.75 -16.54 25.84
N THR A 34 -22.81 -17.00 26.48
CA THR A 34 -24.07 -17.40 25.84
C THR A 34 -24.83 -16.27 25.15
N SER A 35 -24.53 -15.00 25.47
CA SER A 35 -25.01 -13.83 24.73
C SER A 35 -24.08 -13.51 23.56
N LEU A 36 -22.76 -13.58 23.77
CA LEU A 36 -21.74 -13.36 22.74
C LEU A 36 -21.87 -14.34 21.57
N GLN A 37 -22.13 -15.63 21.85
CA GLN A 37 -22.34 -16.67 20.84
C GLN A 37 -23.57 -16.47 19.94
N ARG A 38 -24.53 -15.61 20.34
CA ARG A 38 -25.72 -15.28 19.53
C ARG A 38 -25.49 -14.11 18.57
N LEU A 39 -24.35 -13.43 18.69
CA LEU A 39 -24.02 -12.28 17.87
C LEU A 39 -23.38 -12.73 16.56
N ASN A 40 -23.85 -12.13 15.48
CA ASN A 40 -23.18 -12.20 14.20
C ASN A 40 -21.98 -11.24 14.22
N ALA A 41 -20.80 -11.72 13.83
CA ALA A 41 -19.54 -10.99 13.83
C ALA A 41 -18.95 -10.74 12.43
N GLY A 42 -19.72 -11.00 11.36
CA GLY A 42 -19.24 -10.92 9.97
C GLY A 42 -20.07 -10.07 9.01
N GLN A 43 -21.39 -9.97 9.19
CA GLN A 43 -22.28 -9.11 8.37
C GLN A 43 -21.82 -7.63 8.32
N TRP A 44 -21.22 -7.13 9.39
CA TRP A 44 -20.67 -5.77 9.42
C TRP A 44 -19.57 -5.56 8.35
N PHE A 45 -18.77 -6.59 8.07
CA PHE A 45 -17.67 -6.51 7.10
C PHE A 45 -18.22 -6.31 5.70
N LEU A 46 -19.25 -7.05 5.32
CA LEU A 46 -19.93 -6.94 4.03
C LEU A 46 -20.68 -5.61 3.89
N LYS A 47 -21.27 -5.11 4.99
CA LYS A 47 -22.03 -3.85 4.99
C LYS A 47 -21.15 -2.60 4.97
N THR A 48 -20.02 -2.62 5.66
CA THR A 48 -19.12 -1.46 5.79
C THR A 48 -17.98 -1.50 4.76
N ASP A 49 -17.63 -2.68 4.26
CA ASP A 49 -16.50 -2.97 3.37
C ASP A 49 -15.22 -2.18 3.72
N PRO A 50 -14.66 -2.40 4.93
CA PRO A 50 -13.62 -1.55 5.51
C PRO A 50 -12.30 -1.54 4.71
N PHE A 51 -12.14 -2.43 3.73
CA PHE A 51 -10.95 -2.55 2.88
C PHE A 51 -11.26 -2.49 1.38
N TRP A 52 -12.51 -2.24 0.98
CA TRP A 52 -12.98 -2.28 -0.43
C TRP A 52 -12.73 -3.64 -1.11
N THR A 53 -12.98 -4.71 -0.38
CA THR A 53 -12.74 -6.11 -0.78
C THR A 53 -14.00 -6.96 -0.89
N ALA A 54 -15.16 -6.51 -0.37
CA ALA A 54 -16.37 -7.32 -0.33
C ALA A 54 -16.86 -7.73 -1.73
N SER A 55 -16.64 -6.89 -2.74
CA SER A 55 -16.94 -7.18 -4.16
C SER A 55 -16.04 -8.25 -4.81
N SER A 56 -14.91 -8.58 -4.19
CA SER A 56 -13.97 -9.60 -4.68
C SER A 56 -14.25 -11.02 -4.14
N LEU A 57 -15.18 -11.14 -3.18
CA LEU A 57 -15.55 -12.41 -2.56
C LEU A 57 -16.36 -13.29 -3.51
N SER A 58 -16.12 -14.61 -3.49
CA SER A 58 -16.98 -15.54 -4.20
C SER A 58 -18.35 -15.66 -3.49
N PRO A 59 -19.40 -16.17 -4.16
CA PRO A 59 -20.70 -16.39 -3.53
C PRO A 59 -20.67 -17.35 -2.32
N SER A 60 -19.69 -18.25 -2.25
CA SER A 60 -19.45 -19.09 -1.07
C SER A 60 -18.81 -18.29 0.07
N ASP A 61 -17.74 -17.54 -0.21
CA ASP A 61 -17.03 -16.76 0.81
C ASP A 61 -17.94 -15.68 1.39
N HIS A 62 -18.79 -15.06 0.56
CA HIS A 62 -19.77 -14.08 1.00
C HIS A 62 -20.79 -14.68 1.99
N ARG A 63 -21.23 -15.94 1.79
CA ARG A 63 -22.10 -16.65 2.74
C ARG A 63 -21.35 -17.06 4.01
N GLU A 64 -20.08 -17.41 3.90
CA GLU A 64 -19.25 -17.74 5.06
C GLU A 64 -18.98 -16.51 5.93
N VAL A 65 -18.59 -15.38 5.32
CA VAL A 65 -18.43 -14.09 6.01
C VAL A 65 -19.76 -13.63 6.61
N GLU A 66 -20.88 -13.80 5.91
CA GLU A 66 -22.20 -13.46 6.45
C GLU A 66 -22.54 -14.23 7.72
N ASN A 67 -22.01 -15.44 7.94
CA ASN A 67 -22.38 -16.32 9.05
C ASN A 67 -21.28 -16.49 10.13
N GLN A 68 -20.35 -15.54 10.24
CA GLN A 68 -19.32 -15.55 11.29
C GLN A 68 -19.87 -15.23 12.69
N SER A 69 -19.26 -15.84 13.71
CA SER A 69 -19.54 -15.63 15.14
C SER A 69 -18.30 -15.14 15.89
N ILE A 70 -18.46 -14.74 17.17
CA ILE A 70 -17.32 -14.32 18.00
C ILE A 70 -16.50 -15.55 18.39
N CYS A 71 -15.27 -15.64 17.91
CA CYS A 71 -14.34 -16.72 18.21
C CYS A 71 -13.81 -16.67 19.66
N SER A 72 -13.82 -17.80 20.36
CA SER A 72 -13.14 -17.97 21.64
C SER A 72 -11.63 -18.19 21.47
N LEU A 73 -10.88 -17.97 22.55
CA LEU A 73 -9.45 -18.30 22.54
C LEU A 73 -9.20 -19.80 22.31
N ALA A 74 -10.10 -20.67 22.79
CA ALA A 74 -9.97 -22.12 22.61
C ALA A 74 -10.12 -22.51 21.13
N GLU A 75 -11.14 -21.98 20.44
CA GLU A 75 -11.36 -22.25 19.00
C GLU A 75 -10.18 -21.75 18.14
N LEU A 76 -9.64 -20.56 18.43
CA LEU A 76 -8.42 -20.09 17.74
C LEU A 76 -7.20 -20.97 18.02
N LEU A 77 -7.03 -21.44 19.26
CA LEU A 77 -5.91 -22.33 19.61
C LEU A 77 -5.99 -23.67 18.88
N GLU A 78 -7.20 -24.22 18.68
CA GLU A 78 -7.39 -25.42 17.85
C GLU A 78 -7.13 -25.13 16.36
N LEU A 79 -7.67 -24.03 15.82
CA LEU A 79 -7.45 -23.62 14.42
C LEU A 79 -5.97 -23.37 14.09
N ALA A 80 -5.21 -22.83 15.04
CA ALA A 80 -3.81 -22.47 14.85
C ALA A 80 -2.82 -23.63 15.06
N LYS A 81 -3.26 -24.83 15.46
CA LYS A 81 -2.36 -25.98 15.71
C LYS A 81 -1.57 -26.36 14.46
N GLY A 82 -0.24 -26.35 14.59
CA GLY A 82 0.69 -26.69 13.51
C GLY A 82 1.81 -25.67 13.41
N ASN A 83 1.89 -24.97 12.27
CA ASN A 83 3.03 -24.10 11.92
C ASN A 83 2.80 -22.61 12.23
N ALA A 84 1.76 -22.25 12.99
CA ALA A 84 1.48 -20.86 13.35
C ALA A 84 2.24 -20.41 14.61
N THR A 85 2.61 -19.13 14.66
CA THR A 85 3.07 -18.46 15.89
C THR A 85 1.98 -17.52 16.37
N LEU A 86 1.62 -17.60 17.66
CA LEU A 86 0.47 -16.90 18.23
C LEU A 86 0.91 -15.64 18.99
N LEU A 87 0.52 -14.46 18.49
CA LEU A 87 0.78 -13.16 19.10
C LEU A 87 -0.35 -12.81 20.10
N LEU A 88 -0.17 -13.08 21.39
CA LEU A 88 -1.20 -12.81 22.41
C LEU A 88 -1.07 -11.42 23.03
N ASN A 89 -1.93 -10.51 22.57
CA ASN A 89 -2.19 -9.22 23.21
C ASN A 89 -3.45 -9.31 24.09
N LEU A 90 -3.29 -9.14 25.41
CA LEU A 90 -4.41 -9.20 26.36
C LEU A 90 -4.84 -7.80 26.79
N ARG A 91 -6.15 -7.57 26.84
CA ARG A 91 -6.77 -6.40 27.47
C ARG A 91 -7.24 -6.74 28.88
N ASP A 92 -7.10 -5.79 29.79
CA ASP A 92 -7.67 -5.88 31.11
C ASP A 92 -9.20 -5.85 31.11
N PRO A 93 -9.87 -6.74 31.87
CA PRO A 93 -11.27 -6.59 32.17
C PRO A 93 -11.56 -5.29 32.95
N PRO A 94 -12.77 -4.71 32.80
CA PRO A 94 -13.25 -3.60 33.61
C PRO A 94 -13.11 -3.82 35.12
N HIS A 95 -13.04 -2.74 35.90
CA HIS A 95 -12.76 -2.78 37.35
C HIS A 95 -13.75 -3.64 38.15
N ASP A 96 -15.01 -3.65 37.73
CA ASP A 96 -16.16 -4.37 38.25
C ASP A 96 -16.30 -5.81 37.73
N HIS A 97 -15.45 -6.25 36.79
CA HIS A 97 -15.54 -7.59 36.22
C HIS A 97 -15.19 -8.68 37.25
N PRO A 98 -16.04 -9.70 37.47
CA PRO A 98 -15.88 -10.66 38.58
C PRO A 98 -14.57 -11.46 38.52
N TYR A 99 -14.05 -11.74 37.33
CA TYR A 99 -12.77 -12.44 37.15
C TYR A 99 -11.56 -11.50 36.97
N ARG A 100 -11.66 -10.20 37.28
CA ARG A 100 -10.54 -9.25 37.10
C ARG A 100 -9.27 -9.65 37.86
N GLY A 101 -9.40 -10.33 39.00
CA GLY A 101 -8.25 -10.85 39.76
C GLY A 101 -7.62 -12.12 39.16
N SER A 102 -8.35 -12.86 38.33
CA SER A 102 -8.00 -14.22 37.90
C SER A 102 -7.97 -14.42 36.37
N PHE A 103 -8.36 -13.43 35.57
CA PHE A 103 -8.43 -13.53 34.10
C PHE A 103 -7.10 -13.95 33.47
N LEU A 104 -5.97 -13.53 34.05
CA LEU A 104 -4.64 -13.91 33.59
C LEU A 104 -4.43 -15.42 33.73
N ASN A 105 -4.70 -15.98 34.90
CA ASN A 105 -4.61 -17.42 35.16
C ASN A 105 -5.58 -18.20 34.27
N ILE A 106 -6.84 -17.74 34.14
CA ILE A 106 -7.85 -18.37 33.27
C ILE A 106 -7.38 -18.40 31.81
N THR A 107 -6.74 -17.32 31.34
CA THR A 107 -6.21 -17.24 29.96
C THR A 107 -4.97 -18.13 29.79
N LEU A 108 -4.04 -18.12 30.75
CA LEU A 108 -2.87 -19.01 30.76
C LEU A 108 -3.29 -20.49 30.77
N GLU A 109 -4.22 -20.87 31.64
CA GLU A 109 -4.76 -22.22 31.70
C GLU A 109 -5.46 -22.62 30.39
N ALA A 110 -6.18 -21.71 29.73
CA ALA A 110 -6.78 -22.01 28.43
C ALA A 110 -5.73 -22.33 27.35
N VAL A 111 -4.62 -21.56 27.30
CA VAL A 111 -3.52 -21.81 26.35
C VAL A 111 -2.75 -23.09 26.71
N LEU A 112 -2.52 -23.37 27.99
CA LEU A 112 -1.81 -24.56 28.42
C LEU A 112 -2.64 -25.84 28.23
N ARG A 113 -3.96 -25.78 28.45
CA ARG A 113 -4.88 -26.94 28.31
C ARG A 113 -5.16 -27.31 26.86
N SER A 114 -5.04 -26.39 25.90
CA SER A 114 -5.20 -26.74 24.47
C SER A 114 -4.04 -27.56 23.92
N GLY A 115 -2.90 -27.61 24.63
CA GLY A 115 -1.68 -28.26 24.15
C GLY A 115 -0.95 -27.47 23.07
N PHE A 116 -1.30 -26.20 22.84
CA PHE A 116 -0.60 -25.36 21.86
C PHE A 116 0.88 -25.19 22.25
N PRO A 117 1.85 -25.35 21.32
CA PRO A 117 3.27 -25.35 21.67
C PRO A 117 3.71 -24.05 22.34
N GLN A 118 4.17 -24.12 23.59
CA GLN A 118 4.52 -22.92 24.37
C GLN A 118 5.52 -22.00 23.66
N HIS A 119 6.51 -22.59 22.98
CA HIS A 119 7.53 -21.86 22.23
C HIS A 119 6.98 -21.11 21.00
N GLN A 120 5.76 -21.40 20.53
CA GLN A 120 5.07 -20.66 19.48
C GLN A 120 4.22 -19.50 20.03
N VAL A 121 4.13 -19.30 21.35
CA VAL A 121 3.33 -18.21 21.96
C VAL A 121 4.20 -16.99 22.23
N MET A 122 3.90 -15.87 21.56
CA MET A 122 4.48 -14.55 21.82
C MET A 122 3.60 -13.76 22.77
N TRP A 123 4.09 -13.54 24.00
CA TRP A 123 3.31 -12.99 25.11
C TRP A 123 3.58 -11.49 25.32
N LEU A 124 2.61 -10.66 24.94
CA LEU A 124 2.73 -9.18 24.98
C LEU A 124 2.36 -8.57 26.32
N PHE A 125 1.53 -9.26 27.12
CA PHE A 125 0.99 -8.68 28.34
C PHE A 125 2.08 -8.46 29.40
N ASN A 126 2.35 -7.19 29.71
CA ASN A 126 3.48 -6.76 30.53
C ASN A 126 3.31 -7.04 32.04
N ARG A 127 2.08 -7.14 32.56
CA ARG A 127 1.88 -7.37 33.99
C ARG A 127 2.07 -8.83 34.36
N GLN A 128 2.60 -9.05 35.57
CA GLN A 128 2.82 -10.38 36.15
C GLN A 128 3.69 -11.33 35.28
N ARG A 129 4.58 -10.81 34.42
CA ARG A 129 5.56 -11.63 33.66
C ARG A 129 6.34 -12.67 34.50
N PRO A 130 6.71 -12.43 35.77
CA PRO A 130 7.31 -13.47 36.62
C PRO A 130 6.40 -14.68 36.86
N LEU A 131 5.09 -14.47 37.02
CA LEU A 131 4.09 -15.53 37.14
C LEU A 131 3.97 -16.32 35.83
N VAL A 132 3.87 -15.60 34.70
CA VAL A 132 3.80 -16.20 33.36
C VAL A 132 4.99 -17.11 33.10
N ARG A 133 6.22 -16.69 33.44
CA ARG A 133 7.43 -17.52 33.27
C ARG A 133 7.45 -18.75 34.18
N LYS A 134 6.90 -18.64 35.39
CA LYS A 134 6.81 -19.77 36.32
C LYS A 134 5.81 -20.82 35.83
N MET A 135 4.71 -20.39 35.21
CA MET A 135 3.63 -21.28 34.74
C MET A 135 3.84 -21.79 33.30
N ALA A 136 4.40 -20.96 32.42
CA ALA A 136 4.59 -21.22 31.00
C ALA A 136 5.99 -20.74 30.56
N PRO A 137 7.07 -21.42 31.00
CA PRO A 137 8.44 -20.98 30.73
C PRO A 137 8.80 -20.96 29.24
N GLY A 138 8.09 -21.70 28.39
CA GLY A 138 8.29 -21.68 26.94
C GLY A 138 7.76 -20.43 26.23
N PHE A 139 6.92 -19.61 26.88
CA PHE A 139 6.31 -18.43 26.23
C PHE A 139 7.34 -17.35 25.92
N GLN A 140 7.47 -16.99 24.64
CA GLN A 140 8.34 -15.94 24.15
C GLN A 140 7.92 -14.58 24.71
N GLN A 141 8.71 -14.05 25.64
CA GLN A 141 8.45 -12.75 26.26
C GLN A 141 8.69 -11.63 25.24
N THR A 142 7.62 -10.97 24.80
CA THR A 142 7.64 -9.92 23.76
C THR A 142 7.12 -8.61 24.36
N SER A 143 7.83 -7.48 24.27
CA SER A 143 7.25 -6.20 24.75
C SER A 143 6.32 -5.61 23.70
N GLY A 144 5.11 -5.21 24.11
CA GLY A 144 4.16 -4.45 23.29
C GLY A 144 4.33 -2.92 23.38
N SER A 145 5.39 -2.45 24.05
CA SER A 145 5.63 -1.03 24.33
C SER A 145 7.11 -0.69 24.17
N LYS A 146 7.40 0.54 23.71
CA LYS A 146 8.79 1.02 23.61
C LYS A 146 9.38 1.15 25.02
N GLU A 147 10.39 0.34 25.31
CA GLU A 147 11.07 0.30 26.61
C GLU A 147 12.58 0.51 26.42
N ALA A 148 13.24 1.05 27.45
CA ALA A 148 14.69 1.15 27.47
C ALA A 148 15.34 -0.25 27.45
N ILE A 149 16.47 -0.40 26.75
CA ILE A 149 17.19 -1.67 26.58
C ILE A 149 17.55 -2.32 27.94
N ALA A 150 17.86 -1.52 28.96
CA ALA A 150 18.09 -2.00 30.33
C ALA A 150 16.83 -2.58 31.01
N SER A 151 15.63 -2.13 30.64
CA SER A 151 14.36 -2.76 31.06
C SER A 151 14.20 -4.11 30.38
N LEU A 152 14.34 -4.16 29.05
CA LEU A 152 14.22 -5.37 28.24
C LEU A 152 15.21 -6.47 28.69
N ARG A 153 16.46 -6.10 28.98
CA ARG A 153 17.49 -7.04 29.49
C ARG A 153 17.17 -7.60 30.87
N ARG A 154 16.80 -6.77 31.86
CA ARG A 154 16.31 -7.26 33.17
C ARG A 154 15.07 -8.14 32.98
N GLY A 155 14.20 -7.72 32.07
CA GLY A 155 13.03 -8.44 31.62
C GLY A 155 13.31 -9.73 30.86
N HIS A 156 14.55 -10.06 30.44
CA HIS A 156 14.81 -11.20 29.54
C HIS A 156 13.88 -11.20 28.29
N ILE A 157 13.57 -10.02 27.77
CA ILE A 157 12.72 -9.80 26.60
C ILE A 157 13.62 -9.71 25.37
N GLN A 158 13.41 -10.59 24.40
CA GLN A 158 14.18 -10.63 23.13
C GLN A 158 13.37 -10.15 21.92
N LYS A 159 12.06 -9.97 22.08
CA LYS A 159 11.15 -9.55 21.00
C LYS A 159 10.40 -8.28 21.36
N LEU A 160 10.17 -7.43 20.36
CA LEU A 160 9.34 -6.24 20.47
C LEU A 160 8.24 -6.28 19.41
N ASN A 161 7.07 -5.73 19.76
CA ASN A 161 5.95 -5.53 18.86
C ASN A 161 5.48 -4.08 19.00
N LEU A 162 5.88 -3.20 18.07
CA LEU A 162 5.74 -1.75 18.19
C LEU A 162 5.02 -1.15 16.99
N HIS A 163 4.39 0.01 17.18
CA HIS A 163 3.85 0.76 16.04
C HIS A 163 4.99 1.34 15.21
N TYR A 164 4.92 1.27 13.87
CA TYR A 164 6.05 1.65 13.00
C TYR A 164 6.51 3.11 13.18
N THR A 165 5.61 4.03 13.58
CA THR A 165 5.96 5.44 13.86
C THR A 165 6.71 5.66 15.17
N GLN A 166 6.80 4.66 16.05
CA GLN A 166 7.45 4.78 17.36
C GLN A 166 8.97 4.53 17.30
N VAL A 167 9.50 4.05 16.18
CA VAL A 167 10.87 3.55 16.07
C VAL A 167 11.60 4.26 14.93
N SER A 168 12.75 4.84 15.23
CA SER A 168 13.63 5.44 14.23
C SER A 168 14.59 4.41 13.60
N HIS A 169 15.15 4.73 12.44
CA HIS A 169 16.14 3.88 11.79
C HIS A 169 17.41 3.65 12.64
N GLN A 170 17.80 4.62 13.49
CA GLN A 170 18.91 4.42 14.42
C GLN A 170 18.53 3.36 15.48
N GLU A 171 17.34 3.47 16.06
CA GLU A 171 16.89 2.53 17.09
C GLU A 171 16.71 1.11 16.55
N LEU A 172 16.31 0.94 15.28
CA LEU A 172 16.31 -0.38 14.62
C LEU A 172 17.72 -1.00 14.58
N ARG A 173 18.74 -0.22 14.21
CA ARG A 173 20.15 -0.68 14.24
C ARG A 173 20.61 -0.99 15.67
N ASP A 174 20.23 -0.16 16.63
CA ASP A 174 20.55 -0.39 18.04
C ASP A 174 19.90 -1.70 18.51
N TYR A 175 18.60 -1.90 18.30
CA TYR A 175 17.90 -3.14 18.64
C TYR A 175 18.53 -4.38 17.98
N ALA A 176 18.90 -4.30 16.70
CA ALA A 176 19.62 -5.37 16.01
C ALA A 176 20.98 -5.69 16.67
N SER A 177 21.76 -4.66 17.06
CA SER A 177 23.05 -4.85 17.77
C SER A 177 22.91 -5.51 19.14
N TRP A 178 21.73 -5.44 19.76
CA TRP A 178 21.40 -6.10 21.03
C TRP A 178 20.69 -7.46 20.84
N ASN A 179 20.67 -8.01 19.62
CA ASN A 179 19.94 -9.24 19.25
C ASN A 179 18.44 -9.20 19.59
N LEU A 180 17.81 -8.02 19.48
CA LEU A 180 16.38 -7.84 19.69
C LEU A 180 15.63 -7.92 18.36
N SER A 181 14.68 -8.85 18.24
CA SER A 181 13.84 -9.01 17.06
C SER A 181 12.61 -8.10 17.16
N VAL A 182 12.46 -7.19 16.20
CA VAL A 182 11.38 -6.18 16.18
C VAL A 182 10.33 -6.57 15.14
N ASN A 183 9.07 -6.62 15.59
CA ASN A 183 7.90 -6.66 14.73
C ASN A 183 7.24 -5.27 14.69
N LEU A 184 6.94 -4.76 13.49
CA LEU A 184 6.26 -3.47 13.33
C LEU A 184 4.84 -3.61 12.78
N TYR A 185 3.90 -2.85 13.33
CA TYR A 185 2.48 -2.89 12.95
C TYR A 185 1.85 -1.49 12.85
N THR A 186 0.72 -1.29 12.18
CA THR A 186 0.13 -2.19 11.16
C THR A 186 0.54 -1.69 9.77
N VAL A 187 1.13 -2.55 8.95
CA VAL A 187 1.76 -2.18 7.68
C VAL A 187 0.94 -2.78 6.53
N ASN A 188 0.11 -1.98 5.86
CA ASN A 188 -0.80 -2.47 4.81
C ASN A 188 -0.41 -2.05 3.38
N ALA A 189 0.52 -1.09 3.24
CA ALA A 189 0.93 -0.54 1.95
C ALA A 189 2.27 -1.16 1.46
N PRO A 190 2.37 -1.60 0.19
CA PRO A 190 3.61 -2.17 -0.37
C PRO A 190 4.83 -1.24 -0.27
N TRP A 191 4.63 0.08 -0.38
CA TRP A 191 5.72 1.05 -0.27
C TRP A 191 6.30 1.09 1.15
N LEU A 192 5.44 1.06 2.19
CA LEU A 192 5.86 1.08 3.59
C LEU A 192 6.53 -0.25 3.97
N PHE A 193 5.99 -1.36 3.47
CA PHE A 193 6.62 -2.67 3.60
C PHE A 193 8.03 -2.70 3.00
N SER A 194 8.19 -2.14 1.79
CA SER A 194 9.50 -2.03 1.11
C SER A 194 10.48 -1.16 1.91
N LEU A 195 10.04 -0.03 2.45
CA LEU A 195 10.86 0.85 3.30
C LEU A 195 11.35 0.12 4.56
N LEU A 196 10.47 -0.61 5.25
CA LEU A 196 10.82 -1.35 6.48
C LEU A 196 11.69 -2.58 6.18
N TRP A 197 11.51 -3.22 5.03
CA TRP A 197 12.39 -4.28 4.54
C TRP A 197 13.81 -3.75 4.30
N CYS A 198 13.96 -2.62 3.58
CA CYS A 198 15.25 -1.94 3.40
C CYS A 198 15.88 -1.48 4.73
N ALA A 199 15.08 -1.11 5.72
CA ALA A 199 15.53 -0.76 7.07
C ALA A 199 15.94 -1.98 7.93
N GLY A 200 15.87 -3.20 7.40
CA GLY A 200 16.28 -4.43 8.08
C GLY A 200 15.30 -4.92 9.16
N VAL A 201 14.02 -4.54 9.09
CA VAL A 201 13.00 -4.97 10.07
C VAL A 201 12.70 -6.47 9.90
N PRO A 202 12.86 -7.31 10.95
CA PRO A 202 12.69 -8.76 10.82
C PRO A 202 11.27 -9.24 10.47
N SER A 203 10.22 -8.55 10.92
CA SER A 203 8.83 -8.91 10.62
C SER A 203 7.87 -7.73 10.70
N VAL A 204 6.71 -7.86 10.03
CA VAL A 204 5.60 -6.90 10.13
C VAL A 204 4.27 -7.60 10.39
N THR A 205 3.33 -6.88 11.01
CA THR A 205 1.92 -7.29 11.05
C THR A 205 1.11 -6.45 10.06
N SER A 206 0.26 -7.11 9.29
CA SER A 206 -0.50 -6.53 8.17
C SER A 206 -1.89 -7.16 8.10
N ASP A 207 -2.90 -6.34 7.82
CA ASP A 207 -4.22 -6.80 7.37
C ASP A 207 -4.18 -7.22 5.89
N ASN A 208 -3.19 -6.72 5.13
CA ASN A 208 -3.02 -6.94 3.69
C ASN A 208 -1.89 -7.94 3.36
N SER A 209 -1.75 -8.98 4.19
CA SER A 209 -0.68 -9.98 4.08
C SER A 209 -0.62 -10.67 2.71
N HIS A 210 -1.78 -10.88 2.07
CA HIS A 210 -1.89 -11.53 0.76
C HIS A 210 -1.28 -10.69 -0.39
N THR A 211 -1.30 -9.36 -0.29
CA THR A 211 -0.63 -8.48 -1.26
C THR A 211 0.86 -8.37 -0.95
N LEU A 212 1.21 -8.18 0.33
CA LEU A 212 2.62 -8.02 0.74
C LEU A 212 3.46 -9.28 0.48
N SER A 213 2.88 -10.47 0.63
CA SER A 213 3.57 -11.74 0.34
C SER A 213 3.93 -11.93 -1.14
N ARG A 214 3.34 -11.14 -2.05
CA ARG A 214 3.63 -11.15 -3.50
C ARG A 214 4.68 -10.12 -3.91
N VAL A 215 5.19 -9.31 -2.99
CA VAL A 215 6.27 -8.33 -3.27
C VAL A 215 7.60 -9.09 -3.31
N PRO A 216 8.25 -9.26 -4.49
CA PRO A 216 9.43 -10.13 -4.62
C PRO A 216 10.71 -9.49 -4.10
N SER A 217 10.74 -8.15 -4.09
CA SER A 217 11.85 -7.32 -3.63
C SER A 217 11.30 -5.94 -3.22
N PRO A 218 12.04 -5.16 -2.40
CA PRO A 218 11.62 -3.80 -2.06
C PRO A 218 11.38 -2.94 -3.31
N LEU A 219 10.21 -2.31 -3.36
CA LEU A 219 9.88 -1.32 -4.38
C LEU A 219 10.84 -0.13 -4.26
N TRP A 220 11.37 0.32 -5.41
CA TRP A 220 12.20 1.51 -5.45
C TRP A 220 11.30 2.75 -5.32
N ILE A 221 11.55 3.56 -4.29
CA ILE A 221 10.75 4.73 -3.94
C ILE A 221 11.70 5.90 -3.84
N MET A 222 11.40 6.97 -4.58
CA MET A 222 12.17 8.22 -4.59
C MET A 222 11.29 9.35 -4.05
N PRO A 223 11.78 10.18 -3.10
CA PRO A 223 11.08 11.39 -2.68
C PRO A 223 10.76 12.32 -3.86
N PRO A 224 9.63 13.07 -3.85
CA PRO A 224 9.28 14.00 -4.93
C PRO A 224 10.38 15.03 -5.23
N ASP A 225 11.09 15.50 -4.20
CA ASP A 225 12.17 16.48 -4.34
C ASP A 225 13.40 15.89 -5.03
N GLU A 226 13.77 14.64 -4.69
CA GLU A 226 14.86 13.91 -5.35
C GLU A 226 14.50 13.57 -6.81
N TYR A 227 13.24 13.19 -7.06
CA TYR A 227 12.72 12.95 -8.40
C TYR A 227 12.75 14.23 -9.25
N CYS A 228 12.31 15.36 -8.69
CA CYS A 228 12.40 16.67 -9.34
C CYS A 228 13.85 17.06 -9.64
N LEU A 229 14.75 16.90 -8.67
CA LEU A 229 16.19 17.19 -8.84
C LEU A 229 16.83 16.29 -9.90
N MET A 230 16.48 15.00 -9.95
CA MET A 230 16.93 14.07 -10.99
C MET A 230 16.52 14.54 -12.39
N TRP A 231 15.28 15.00 -12.58
CA TRP A 231 14.83 15.52 -13.89
C TRP A 231 15.47 16.87 -14.23
N VAL A 232 15.54 17.82 -13.28
CA VAL A 232 16.22 19.11 -13.50
C VAL A 232 17.69 18.93 -13.87
N THR A 233 18.39 17.98 -13.23
CA THR A 233 19.78 17.67 -13.57
C THR A 233 19.92 16.98 -14.92
N ALA A 234 19.01 16.06 -15.28
CA ALA A 234 18.95 15.45 -16.61
C ALA A 234 18.70 16.49 -17.72
N ASP A 235 17.82 17.47 -17.49
CA ASP A 235 17.54 18.57 -18.42
C ASP A 235 18.75 19.49 -18.60
N LEU A 236 19.43 19.86 -17.50
CA LEU A 236 20.64 20.70 -17.54
C LEU A 236 21.81 20.01 -18.27
N ILE A 237 21.98 18.70 -18.08
CA ILE A 237 22.96 17.88 -18.82
C ILE A 237 22.58 17.83 -20.30
N SER A 238 21.31 17.57 -20.62
CA SER A 238 20.82 17.51 -22.00
C SER A 238 21.00 18.85 -22.73
N PHE A 239 20.67 19.97 -22.08
CA PHE A 239 20.87 21.32 -22.60
C PHE A 239 22.36 21.62 -22.86
N SER A 240 23.23 21.22 -21.94
CA SER A 240 24.68 21.38 -22.07
C SER A 240 25.26 20.53 -23.21
N LEU A 241 24.78 19.29 -23.40
CA LEU A 241 25.12 18.43 -24.53
C LEU A 241 24.66 19.03 -25.86
N ILE A 242 23.44 19.57 -25.93
CA ILE A 242 22.91 20.24 -27.12
C ILE A 242 23.79 21.45 -27.49
N ILE A 243 24.13 22.32 -26.52
CA ILE A 243 25.05 23.44 -26.76
C ILE A 243 26.42 22.94 -27.22
N GLY A 244 26.98 21.91 -26.58
CA GLY A 244 28.25 21.31 -26.96
C GLY A 244 28.26 20.81 -28.41
N ILE A 245 27.18 20.13 -28.83
CA ILE A 245 27.00 19.68 -30.22
C ILE A 245 26.92 20.87 -31.18
N PHE A 246 26.14 21.92 -30.88
CA PHE A 246 26.05 23.11 -31.73
C PHE A 246 27.38 23.86 -31.85
N VAL A 247 28.14 23.99 -30.76
CA VAL A 247 29.47 24.61 -30.77
C VAL A 247 30.45 23.76 -31.59
N LEU A 248 30.45 22.45 -31.41
CA LEU A 248 31.31 21.53 -32.17
C LEU A 248 30.97 21.50 -33.66
N GLN A 249 29.68 21.49 -34.02
CA GLN A 249 29.23 21.64 -35.41
C GLN A 249 29.66 22.98 -36.00
N LYS A 250 29.45 24.09 -35.27
CA LYS A 250 29.86 25.43 -35.69
C LYS A 250 31.38 25.55 -35.88
N TRP A 251 32.18 24.88 -35.05
CA TRP A 251 33.63 24.83 -35.20
C TRP A 251 34.06 23.98 -36.42
N ARG A 252 33.43 22.81 -36.60
CA ARG A 252 33.68 21.91 -37.74
C ARG A 252 33.28 22.52 -39.10
N LEU A 253 32.18 23.26 -39.16
CA LEU A 253 31.74 24.04 -40.33
C LEU A 253 32.53 25.35 -40.49
N GLY A 254 32.96 25.96 -39.38
CA GLY A 254 33.82 27.15 -39.37
C GLY A 254 35.21 26.87 -39.97
N GLY A 255 35.75 25.66 -39.75
CA GLY A 255 37.00 25.19 -40.36
C GLY A 255 36.96 25.05 -41.89
N ILE A 256 35.78 25.15 -42.53
CA ILE A 256 35.62 25.09 -44.00
C ILE A 256 35.70 26.51 -44.63
N ARG A 257 35.73 27.58 -43.83
CA ARG A 257 35.81 28.97 -44.32
C ARG A 257 37.23 29.45 -44.69
N SER A 258 38.01 28.59 -45.33
CA SER A 258 39.16 28.99 -46.15
C SER A 258 39.02 28.60 -47.63
N TYR A 259 37.80 28.29 -48.08
CA TYR A 259 37.51 28.14 -49.51
C TYR A 259 37.34 29.51 -50.17
N ASN A 260 38.31 29.87 -51.03
CA ASN A 260 38.38 31.16 -51.69
C ASN A 260 37.34 31.25 -52.84
N PRO A 261 36.37 32.17 -52.82
CA PRO A 261 35.26 32.19 -53.78
C PRO A 261 35.70 32.44 -55.24
N GLU A 262 36.88 33.01 -55.46
CA GLU A 262 37.37 33.34 -56.81
C GLU A 262 37.74 32.09 -57.65
N GLN A 263 38.09 30.96 -57.02
CA GLN A 263 38.41 29.73 -57.77
C GLN A 263 37.18 29.11 -58.45
N ILE A 264 35.98 29.29 -57.90
CA ILE A 264 34.75 28.74 -58.49
C ILE A 264 34.34 29.55 -59.72
N MET A 265 34.46 30.88 -59.66
CA MET A 265 34.09 31.76 -60.79
C MET A 265 34.96 31.51 -62.04
N LEU A 266 36.25 31.20 -61.87
CA LEU A 266 37.14 30.83 -62.98
C LEU A 266 36.88 29.42 -63.53
N SER A 267 36.42 28.48 -62.70
CA SER A 267 36.04 27.14 -63.18
C SER A 267 34.68 27.10 -63.90
N ALA A 268 33.76 28.00 -63.56
CA ALA A 268 32.45 28.11 -64.20
C ALA A 268 32.49 28.86 -65.56
N ALA A 269 33.48 29.73 -65.78
CA ALA A 269 33.56 30.57 -66.96
C ALA A 269 34.27 29.91 -68.17
N VAL A 270 34.90 28.74 -68.01
CA VAL A 270 35.75 28.12 -69.06
C VAL A 270 35.40 26.64 -69.28
N ARG A 271 34.64 26.40 -70.38
CA ARG A 271 34.14 25.12 -70.97
C ARG A 271 32.67 24.80 -70.64
N ARG A 272 31.82 24.42 -71.60
CA ARG A 272 31.85 24.58 -73.08
C ARG A 272 30.46 24.21 -73.65
N THR A 273 30.02 24.96 -74.66
CA THR A 273 29.17 24.53 -75.81
C THR A 273 27.95 23.62 -75.60
N SER A 274 26.81 24.14 -76.00
CA SER A 274 25.55 23.43 -76.30
C SER A 274 25.68 22.18 -77.17
N ARG A 275 24.92 21.13 -76.80
CA ARG A 275 24.16 20.29 -77.73
C ARG A 275 23.02 19.54 -77.00
N ASP A 276 21.94 19.32 -77.75
CA ASP A 276 20.80 18.44 -77.50
C ASP A 276 19.87 18.73 -76.30
N VAL A 277 19.21 19.89 -76.38
CA VAL A 277 17.85 20.06 -75.84
C VAL A 277 16.85 19.57 -76.89
N SER A 278 16.59 18.26 -76.97
CA SER A 278 15.49 17.70 -77.79
C SER A 278 15.04 16.28 -77.38
N ILE A 279 14.91 15.98 -76.09
CA ILE A 279 14.09 14.87 -75.60
C ILE A 279 13.09 15.43 -74.59
N MET A 280 12.10 16.15 -75.11
CA MET A 280 11.02 16.76 -74.36
C MET A 280 9.71 16.06 -74.76
N LYS A 281 8.90 15.65 -73.77
CA LYS A 281 7.49 15.20 -73.93
C LYS A 281 7.20 13.95 -74.78
N GLU A 282 7.69 12.78 -74.36
CA GLU A 282 6.90 11.53 -74.47
C GLU A 282 7.13 10.70 -73.18
N LYS A 283 6.04 10.17 -72.59
CA LYS A 283 5.91 9.30 -71.38
C LYS A 283 4.84 9.75 -70.37
N LEU A 284 4.29 10.95 -70.51
CA LEU A 284 2.93 11.26 -70.04
C LEU A 284 1.99 11.19 -71.24
N ILE A 285 0.75 10.73 -71.02
CA ILE A 285 -0.20 10.23 -72.05
C ILE A 285 0.19 8.84 -72.59
N PHE A 286 -0.32 7.79 -71.94
CA PHE A 286 -0.82 6.51 -72.51
C PHE A 286 -0.91 5.42 -71.42
N SER A 287 -1.95 5.49 -70.57
CA SER A 287 -2.58 4.32 -69.92
C SER A 287 -3.88 4.76 -69.21
N GLU A 288 -4.80 5.36 -69.97
CA GLU A 288 -6.21 5.50 -69.60
C GLU A 288 -7.03 4.76 -70.68
N ILE A 289 -8.12 4.10 -70.28
CA ILE A 289 -9.04 3.27 -71.09
C ILE A 289 -8.51 1.88 -71.53
N SER A 290 -8.80 0.87 -70.72
CA SER A 290 -9.49 -0.40 -71.06
C SER A 290 -9.57 -1.22 -69.76
N ASP A 291 -10.61 -1.10 -68.94
CA ASP A 291 -11.93 -1.75 -69.05
C ASP A 291 -11.88 -3.28 -69.28
N GLY A 292 -12.62 -4.03 -68.44
CA GLY A 292 -12.95 -5.44 -68.68
C GLY A 292 -13.36 -6.31 -67.47
N VAL A 293 -14.63 -6.22 -67.04
CA VAL A 293 -15.45 -7.29 -66.39
C VAL A 293 -15.12 -7.67 -64.91
N GLU A 294 -15.94 -7.33 -63.90
CA GLU A 294 -17.15 -8.04 -63.36
C GLU A 294 -16.80 -9.36 -62.61
N VAL A 295 -17.24 -9.67 -61.37
CA VAL A 295 -18.60 -9.67 -60.78
C VAL A 295 -18.56 -9.46 -59.23
N SER A 296 -19.69 -9.03 -58.64
CA SER A 296 -20.02 -8.82 -57.21
C SER A 296 -19.95 -10.11 -56.32
N ASP A 297 -20.14 -10.15 -54.99
CA ASP A 297 -21.04 -9.39 -54.08
C ASP A 297 -20.53 -9.21 -52.64
N GLU A 298 -21.26 -8.37 -51.91
CA GLU A 298 -21.36 -8.08 -50.46
C GLU A 298 -21.04 -9.22 -49.43
N LEU A 299 -20.78 -9.00 -48.12
CA LEU A 299 -20.89 -7.84 -47.21
C LEU A 299 -19.96 -8.04 -45.97
N SER A 300 -19.94 -7.05 -45.06
CA SER A 300 -19.95 -7.22 -43.59
C SER A 300 -18.65 -7.16 -42.76
N VAL A 301 -18.49 -6.00 -42.10
CA VAL A 301 -18.13 -5.79 -40.68
C VAL A 301 -16.65 -5.50 -40.29
N CYS A 302 -16.49 -4.21 -39.94
CA CYS A 302 -15.66 -3.61 -38.88
C CYS A 302 -14.13 -3.76 -38.93
N SER A 303 -13.53 -2.66 -39.40
CA SER A 303 -12.13 -2.28 -39.21
C SER A 303 -11.73 -2.00 -37.77
N ASP A 304 -10.44 -2.22 -37.53
CA ASP A 304 -9.57 -1.72 -36.47
C ASP A 304 -9.90 -0.31 -35.91
N SER A 305 -9.56 -0.11 -34.64
CA SER A 305 -8.47 0.84 -34.33
C SER A 305 -7.93 0.65 -32.91
N SER A 306 -6.61 0.80 -32.79
CA SER A 306 -5.88 0.87 -31.53
C SER A 306 -4.90 2.05 -31.62
N TYR A 307 -4.61 2.69 -30.49
CA TYR A 307 -3.66 3.80 -30.31
C TYR A 307 -3.90 5.12 -31.05
N ASP A 308 -4.23 6.18 -30.30
CA ASP A 308 -3.34 7.33 -30.01
C ASP A 308 -4.12 8.38 -29.16
N THR A 309 -3.63 8.86 -27.99
CA THR A 309 -2.57 9.88 -27.74
C THR A 309 -3.14 11.33 -27.70
N TYR A 310 -2.48 12.23 -26.95
CA TYR A 310 -2.79 13.66 -26.69
C TYR A 310 -3.92 13.95 -25.65
N ALA A 311 -3.93 15.06 -24.91
CA ALA A 311 -2.85 15.97 -24.46
C ALA A 311 -3.40 16.89 -23.34
N ASN A 312 -2.50 17.52 -22.57
CA ASN A 312 -2.86 18.54 -21.59
C ASN A 312 -3.21 19.87 -22.29
N SER A 313 -4.28 20.56 -21.88
CA SER A 313 -4.51 21.98 -22.20
C SER A 313 -5.45 22.64 -21.19
N THR A 314 -4.97 23.69 -20.53
CA THR A 314 -5.67 24.49 -19.51
C THR A 314 -6.48 25.64 -20.11
N VAL A 315 -7.75 25.82 -19.70
CA VAL A 315 -8.45 27.12 -19.76
C VAL A 315 -9.33 27.30 -18.50
N THR A 316 -9.33 28.52 -17.95
CA THR A 316 -10.03 28.97 -16.73
C THR A 316 -11.53 29.28 -16.96
N PRO A 317 -12.34 29.50 -15.90
CA PRO A 317 -13.81 29.37 -15.97
C PRO A 317 -14.59 30.65 -16.31
N MET A 318 -15.84 30.46 -16.74
CA MET A 318 -16.93 31.44 -16.63
C MET A 318 -18.11 30.83 -15.85
N GLY A 319 -18.66 31.59 -14.89
CA GLY A 319 -20.05 31.42 -14.41
C GLY A 319 -21.06 32.06 -15.38
N PRO A 320 -22.37 32.07 -15.08
CA PRO A 320 -22.84 32.82 -13.91
C PRO A 320 -24.11 32.29 -13.18
N GLN A 321 -24.32 32.76 -11.93
CA GLN A 321 -25.65 32.93 -11.25
C GLN A 321 -26.48 31.64 -11.00
N SER A 322 -27.49 31.55 -10.11
CA SER A 322 -28.03 32.34 -8.98
C SER A 322 -29.08 31.44 -8.26
N ALA A 323 -29.32 31.45 -6.94
CA ALA A 323 -28.61 31.93 -5.75
C ALA A 323 -29.35 31.42 -4.48
N GLY A 324 -28.78 31.62 -3.28
CA GLY A 324 -29.56 31.63 -2.02
C GLY A 324 -29.29 30.52 -0.99
N SER A 325 -28.54 30.83 0.06
CA SER A 325 -28.98 30.53 1.41
C SER A 325 -28.42 31.52 2.44
N ARG A 326 -29.11 31.62 3.58
CA ARG A 326 -29.12 32.77 4.48
C ARG A 326 -28.31 32.46 5.74
N ALA A 327 -27.18 33.14 5.93
CA ALA A 327 -26.43 33.07 7.19
C ALA A 327 -27.25 33.67 8.35
N LYS A 328 -27.20 33.02 9.51
CA LYS A 328 -27.44 33.66 10.81
C LYS A 328 -26.13 33.60 11.60
N THR A 329 -25.65 34.78 11.96
CA THR A 329 -24.55 35.00 12.90
C THR A 329 -24.96 34.59 14.31
N PHE A 330 -24.00 34.07 15.09
CA PHE A 330 -23.89 34.36 16.51
C PHE A 330 -22.44 34.17 16.97
N THR A 331 -21.83 35.24 17.46
CA THR A 331 -20.54 35.24 18.14
C THR A 331 -20.72 35.34 19.66
N GLU A 332 -19.76 34.77 20.36
CA GLU A 332 -19.39 34.89 21.78
C GLU A 332 -19.94 36.10 22.57
N GLN A 333 -20.30 35.89 23.85
CA GLN A 333 -19.40 36.16 24.99
C GLN A 333 -20.07 35.91 26.37
N GLY A 334 -19.25 35.55 27.36
CA GLY A 334 -19.27 36.24 28.67
C GLY A 334 -20.19 35.74 29.79
N GLY A 335 -19.61 34.95 30.70
CA GLY A 335 -19.69 35.14 32.17
C GLY A 335 -21.05 35.16 32.90
N HIS A 336 -21.32 34.09 33.66
CA HIS A 336 -21.21 34.15 35.13
C HIS A 336 -21.09 32.76 35.76
#